data_AF-A0A8J2VCQ8-F1
#
_entry.id   AF-A0A8J2VCQ8-F1
#
_cell.length_a   1.000
_cell.length_b   1.000
_cell.length_c   1.000
_cell.angle_alpha   90.00
_cell.angle_beta   90.00
_cell.angle_gamma   90.00
#
_symmetry.space_group_name_H-M   'P 1'
#
loop_
_entity.id
_entity.type
_entity.pdbx_description
1 polymer ?
#
loop_
_entity_poly.entity_id
_entity_poly.type
_entity_poly.pdbx_seq_one_letter_code
_entity_poly.pdbx_strand_id
1 'polypeptide(L)' 'MSDDRSSKPECPFCRSIDVSLYSPFGTAQLVRQYYCQSCRSVFEAVKWKKRDREGTGYS' A
#
# COMPACT_ATOMS: atom_id res chain seq x y z
N MET A 1 -3.99 9.22 -17.81
CA MET A 1 -3.65 9.14 -16.37
C MET A 1 -3.71 7.65 -15.99
N SER A 2 -2.93 6.81 -16.65
CA SER A 2 -1.54 6.44 -16.30
C SER A 2 -1.47 5.63 -15.00
N ASP A 3 -2.02 4.41 -15.09
CA ASP A 3 -1.46 3.18 -14.54
C ASP A 3 -0.93 3.28 -13.09
N ASP A 4 -1.86 3.40 -12.14
CA ASP A 4 -1.67 2.83 -10.80
C ASP A 4 -1.61 1.31 -10.97
N ARG A 5 -0.48 0.80 -11.49
CA ARG A 5 -0.08 -0.60 -11.35
C ARG A 5 0.16 -0.82 -9.86
N SER A 6 -0.94 -0.88 -9.11
CA SER A 6 -1.00 -1.27 -7.70
C SER A 6 -0.43 -2.68 -7.61
N SER A 7 0.90 -2.76 -7.46
CA SER A 7 1.55 -3.95 -6.95
C SER A 7 0.92 -4.20 -5.58
N LYS A 8 -0.05 -5.12 -5.54
CA LYS A 8 -0.70 -5.52 -4.29
C LYS A 8 0.41 -5.91 -3.30
N PRO A 9 0.37 -5.40 -2.06
CA PRO A 9 1.42 -5.72 -1.11
C PRO A 9 1.40 -7.22 -0.81
N GLU A 10 2.56 -7.83 -0.63
CA GLU A 10 2.65 -9.20 -0.13
C GLU A 10 2.39 -9.26 1.39
N CYS A 11 1.77 -10.33 1.85
CA CYS A 11 1.54 -10.53 3.28
C CYS A 11 2.89 -10.71 4.01
N PRO A 12 3.22 -9.90 5.04
CA PRO A 12 4.51 -10.02 5.74
C PRO A 12 4.65 -11.31 6.56
N PHE A 13 3.53 -11.99 6.86
CA PHE A 13 3.51 -13.18 7.70
C PHE A 13 3.75 -14.47 6.89
N CYS A 14 3.07 -14.63 5.75
CA CYS A 14 3.14 -15.84 4.94
C CYS A 14 3.65 -15.61 3.51
N ARG A 15 3.96 -14.36 3.13
CA ARG A 15 4.35 -13.93 1.79
C ARG A 15 3.37 -14.26 0.67
N SER A 16 2.12 -14.53 1.02
CA SER A 16 1.06 -14.71 0.04
C SER A 16 0.72 -13.37 -0.62
N ILE A 17 0.49 -13.42 -1.93
CA ILE A 17 -0.05 -12.31 -2.73
C ILE A 17 -1.59 -12.29 -2.72
N ASP A 18 -2.22 -13.31 -2.13
CA ASP A 18 -3.67 -13.43 -2.01
C ASP A 18 -4.18 -12.56 -0.87
N VAL A 19 -4.11 -11.25 -1.12
CA VAL A 19 -4.51 -10.20 -0.19
C VAL A 19 -5.59 -9.30 -0.81
N SER A 20 -6.55 -8.91 0.00
CA SER A 20 -7.65 -8.02 -0.37
C SER A 20 -7.62 -6.75 0.47
N LEU A 21 -7.98 -5.62 -0.13
CA LEU A 21 -8.12 -4.36 0.60
C LEU A 21 -9.32 -4.50 1.56
N TYR A 22 -9.05 -4.41 2.86
CA TYR A 22 -10.08 -4.49 3.89
C TYR A 22 -10.64 -3.10 4.21
N SER A 23 -9.76 -2.13 4.43
CA SER A 23 -10.15 -0.72 4.64
C SER A 23 -9.20 0.21 3.90
N PRO A 24 -9.73 1.19 3.13
CA PRO A 24 -8.92 2.20 2.47
C PRO A 24 -8.31 3.22 3.45
N PHE A 25 -8.77 3.25 4.70
CA PHE A 25 -8.26 4.12 5.76
C PHE A 25 -8.05 3.26 7.02
N GLY A 26 -6.80 2.99 7.38
CA GLY A 26 -6.45 2.37 8.66
C GLY A 26 -6.43 3.40 9.80
N THR A 27 -5.65 3.16 10.85
CA THR A 27 -5.56 4.07 12.02
C THR A 27 -4.92 5.42 11.67
N ALA A 28 -4.11 5.48 10.62
CA ALA A 28 -3.51 6.71 10.10
C ALA A 28 -4.01 7.02 8.67
N GLN A 29 -4.12 8.30 8.32
CA GLN A 29 -4.60 8.74 6.99
C GLN A 29 -3.74 8.26 5.80
N LEU A 30 -2.55 7.73 6.07
CA LEU A 30 -1.57 7.32 5.06
C LEU A 30 -1.42 5.79 4.97
N VAL A 31 -2.21 5.02 5.72
CA VAL A 31 -2.15 3.56 5.73
C VAL A 31 -3.45 2.96 5.21
N ARG A 32 -3.30 1.85 4.48
CA ARG A 32 -4.40 1.01 4.01
C ARG A 32 -4.32 -0.33 4.73
N GLN A 33 -5.46 -0.87 5.12
CA GLN A 33 -5.53 -2.20 5.73
C GLN A 33 -5.81 -3.26 4.67
N TYR A 34 -5.04 -4.33 4.71
CA TYR A 34 -5.16 -5.50 3.86
C TYR A 34 -5.45 -6.72 4.70
N TYR A 35 -6.28 -7.61 4.16
CA TYR A 35 -6.58 -8.91 4.75
C TYR A 35 -5.99 -10.01 3.86
N CYS A 36 -5.15 -10.86 4.45
CA CYS A 36 -4.60 -12.01 3.76
C CYS A 36 -5.57 -13.19 3.84
N GLN A 37 -5.97 -13.73 2.70
CA GLN A 37 -6.89 -14.88 2.65
C GLN A 37 -6.17 -16.20 2.98
N SER A 38 -4.86 -16.26 2.78
CA SER A 38 -4.06 -17.46 3.02
C SER A 38 -3.84 -17.72 4.52
N CYS A 39 -3.35 -16.73 5.26
CA CYS A 39 -3.09 -16.86 6.71
C CYS A 39 -4.17 -16.20 7.59
N ARG A 40 -5.22 -15.62 6.99
CA ARG A 40 -6.34 -14.96 7.69
C ARG A 40 -5.89 -13.85 8.65
N SER A 41 -4.79 -13.19 8.33
CA SER A 41 -4.21 -12.11 9.14
C SER A 41 -4.41 -10.75 8.48
N VAL A 42 -4.71 -9.74 9.30
CA VAL A 42 -4.81 -8.33 8.88
C VAL A 42 -3.46 -7.65 9.01
N PHE A 43 -3.06 -6.85 8.03
CA PHE A 43 -1.86 -6.03 8.08
C PHE A 43 -2.07 -4.66 7.42
N GLU A 44 -1.21 -3.70 7.76
CA GLU A 44 -1.25 -2.34 7.22
C GLU A 44 -0.13 -2.14 6.20
N ALA A 45 -0.44 -1.52 5.05
CA ALA A 45 0.55 -1.06 4.10
C ALA A 45 0.50 0.46 3.99
N VAL A 46 1.65 1.10 4.23
CA VAL A 46 1.82 2.54 4.11
C VAL A 46 1.83 2.90 2.63
N LYS A 47 1.03 3.90 2.24
CA LYS A 47 1.13 4.49 0.91
C LYS A 47 2.42 5.33 0.88
N TRP A 48 3.53 4.70 0.54
CA TRP A 48 4.76 5.41 0.22
C TRP A 48 4.51 6.20 -1.07
N LYS A 49 4.05 7.44 -0.95
CA LYS A 49 4.28 8.41 -2.02
C LYS A 49 5.80 8.49 -2.14
N LYS A 50 6.38 7.98 -3.23
CA LYS A 50 7.73 8.40 -3.60
C LYS A 50 7.69 9.92 -3.50
N ARG A 51 8.51 10.49 -2.61
CA ARG A 51 8.74 11.93 -2.67
C ARG A 51 9.40 12.15 -4.03
N ASP A 52 8.64 12.63 -4.99
CA ASP A 52 9.20 13.29 -6.17
C ASP A 52 10.00 14.48 -5.63
N ARG A 53 11.28 14.21 -5.33
CA ARG A 53 12.24 15.23 -4.95
C ARG A 53 12.97 15.62 -6.22
N GLU A 54 12.39 16.56 -6.94
CA GLU A 54 13.09 17.44 -7.87
C GLU A 54 12.25 18.72 -7.92
N GLY A 55 12.64 19.81 -7.27
CA GLY A 55 13.85 20.57 -7.56
C GLY A 55 13.38 21.87 -8.19
N THR A 56 13.45 22.95 -7.44
CA THR A 56 13.03 24.31 -7.81
C THR A 56 13.74 24.81 -9.07
N GLY A 57 12.99 25.08 -10.14
CA GLY A 57 13.44 25.85 -11.30
C GLY A 57 12.75 27.20 -11.33
N TYR A 58 13.40 28.23 -10.79
CA TYR A 58 13.05 29.63 -11.03
C TYR A 58 13.71 30.04 -12.35
N SER A 59 12.95 30.63 -13.27
CA SER A 59 13.46 31.42 -14.39
C SER A 59 12.68 32.73 -14.44
#